data_AF-A0A816B668-F1
#
_entry.id   AF-A0A816B668-F1
#
_cell.length_a   1.000
_cell.length_b   1.000
_cell.length_c   1.000
_cell.angle_alpha   90.00
_cell.angle_beta   90.00
_cell.angle_gamma   90.00
#
_symmetry.space_group_name_H-M   'P 1'
#
loop_
_entity.id
_entity.type
_entity.pdbx_description
1 polymer ?
#
loop_
_entity_poly.entity_id
_entity_poly.type
_entity_poly.pdbx_seq_one_letter_code
_entity_poly.pdbx_strand_id
1 'polypeptide(L)'
;KLGHIYDFNINNHGFVGLVARAHHHESWGPIIVEEWLPSSDKVPYLEHVHVLFMHWYVSFNPGHVIWEDIASTYFAMIRLNEYDRNAVLIEYRHFPNKGDQFYRMYENLVPAFAAKFDSLDHYLNNFSSSLVCFQTLIAGGAKSMFSIDNEPYTHGKERLLYDYRTAIPRYHGVNVSHLPTHHRIILVNKTRAWRRSLRAIKNLVEVKHFISSTYPKIQLDVIDWNKFTFAQQMHELYKTTILITPCGGISTIIPFLPDGTHAIIMDFYGNKQAYAKGARYKIGESASMYAAL
;
A
#
# COMPACT_ATOMS: atom_id res chain seq x y z
N LYS A 1 -2.87 -5.35 -22.44
CA LYS A 1 -1.77 -4.41 -22.69
C LYS A 1 -1.29 -3.84 -21.36
N LEU A 2 -0.25 -4.49 -20.81
CA LEU A 2 0.71 -3.82 -19.91
C LEU A 2 1.03 -2.45 -20.51
N GLY A 3 1.25 -1.43 -19.68
CA GLY A 3 1.75 -0.13 -20.17
C GLY A 3 2.83 -0.38 -21.20
N HIS A 4 2.84 0.41 -22.28
CA HIS A 4 3.78 0.22 -23.39
C HIS A 4 5.17 -0.07 -22.81
N ILE A 5 5.62 -1.33 -22.93
CA ILE A 5 7.00 -1.69 -22.64
C ILE A 5 7.74 -1.06 -23.81
N TYR A 6 8.31 0.12 -23.58
CA TYR A 6 9.37 0.59 -24.43
C TYR A 6 10.60 -0.16 -23.98
N ASP A 7 10.87 -1.28 -24.64
CA ASP A 7 12.14 -1.97 -24.51
C ASP A 7 13.17 -1.16 -25.30
N PHE A 8 13.84 -0.23 -24.62
CA PHE A 8 15.00 0.46 -25.17
C PHE A 8 16.24 -0.39 -24.89
N ASN A 9 16.31 -1.59 -25.46
CA ASN A 9 17.51 -2.41 -25.43
C ASN A 9 18.46 -1.94 -26.54
N ILE A 10 19.41 -1.08 -26.18
CA ILE A 10 20.53 -0.73 -27.06
C ILE A 10 21.81 -1.19 -26.37
N ASN A 11 22.54 -2.13 -26.99
CA ASN A 11 23.81 -2.66 -26.50
C ASN A 11 23.77 -3.31 -25.09
N ASN A 12 22.72 -4.08 -24.76
CA ASN A 12 22.52 -4.72 -23.44
C ASN A 12 22.34 -3.76 -22.24
N HIS A 13 22.11 -2.47 -22.49
CA HIS A 13 21.69 -1.51 -21.47
C HIS A 13 20.25 -1.09 -21.77
N GLY A 14 19.35 -1.30 -20.80
CA GLY A 14 17.92 -1.11 -20.99
C GLY A 14 17.31 -0.18 -19.93
N PHE A 15 16.46 0.74 -20.37
CA PHE A 15 15.53 1.47 -19.51
C PHE A 15 14.15 0.83 -19.64
N VAL A 16 13.59 0.32 -18.55
CA VAL A 16 12.20 -0.14 -18.51
C VAL A 16 11.34 0.95 -17.89
N GLY A 17 10.69 1.75 -18.74
CA GLY A 17 9.69 2.71 -18.31
C GLY A 17 8.35 2.02 -18.04
N LEU A 18 7.94 1.92 -16.77
CA LEU A 18 6.58 1.51 -16.43
C LEU A 18 5.69 2.75 -16.38
N VAL A 19 4.87 2.94 -17.43
CA VAL A 19 3.94 4.07 -17.49
C VAL A 19 2.93 4.00 -16.34
N ALA A 20 3.05 4.93 -15.41
CA ALA A 20 2.00 5.24 -14.45
C ALA A 20 0.77 5.76 -15.20
N ARG A 21 -0.44 5.51 -14.67
CA ARG A 21 -1.64 6.29 -15.05
C ARG A 21 -1.46 7.73 -14.56
N ALA A 22 -0.56 8.47 -15.16
CA ALA A 22 -0.66 9.91 -15.16
C ALA A 22 -1.94 10.27 -15.92
N HIS A 23 -2.61 11.37 -15.57
CA HIS A 23 -3.77 11.84 -16.32
C HIS A 23 -3.42 11.85 -17.83
N HIS A 24 -4.38 11.70 -18.73
CA HIS A 24 -4.10 11.74 -20.19
C HIS A 24 -3.45 13.07 -20.66
N HIS A 25 -3.38 14.07 -19.79
CA HIS A 25 -2.69 15.35 -19.99
C HIS A 25 -1.38 15.49 -19.21
N GLU A 26 -1.03 14.54 -18.35
CA GLU A 26 0.24 14.50 -17.64
C GLU A 26 1.09 13.39 -18.25
N SER A 27 2.03 13.75 -19.13
CA SER A 27 3.10 12.84 -19.51
C SER A 27 4.23 13.02 -18.50
N TRP A 28 4.22 12.25 -17.42
CA TRP A 28 5.45 12.09 -16.67
C TRP A 28 6.27 10.96 -17.28
N GLY A 29 7.40 11.32 -17.85
CA GLY A 29 8.43 10.42 -18.33
C GLY A 29 9.75 11.19 -18.44
N PRO A 30 10.89 10.55 -18.14
CA PRO A 30 12.18 11.19 -18.36
C PRO A 30 12.36 11.51 -19.84
N ILE A 31 13.03 12.62 -20.14
CA ILE A 31 13.55 12.86 -21.49
C ILE A 31 14.79 11.96 -21.62
N ILE A 32 14.76 11.05 -22.60
CA ILE A 32 15.90 10.21 -22.92
C ILE A 32 16.79 11.01 -23.87
N VAL A 33 18.05 11.19 -23.49
CA VAL A 33 19.09 11.83 -24.31
C VAL A 33 20.22 10.84 -24.54
N GLU A 34 20.78 10.84 -25.75
CA GLU A 34 21.93 10.00 -26.11
C GLU A 34 23.21 10.83 -26.01
N GLU A 35 23.88 10.75 -24.87
CA GLU A 35 25.12 11.50 -24.60
C GLU A 35 26.14 10.62 -23.89
N TRP A 36 27.41 11.00 -23.98
CA TRP A 36 28.46 10.34 -23.21
C TRP A 36 28.23 10.57 -21.72
N LEU A 37 28.32 9.50 -20.94
CA LEU A 37 28.21 9.62 -19.50
C LEU A 37 29.34 10.52 -18.97
N PRO A 38 29.02 11.49 -18.11
CA PRO A 38 30.02 12.33 -17.48
C PRO A 38 30.97 11.50 -16.60
N SER A 39 32.25 11.84 -16.61
CA SER A 39 33.27 11.11 -15.85
C SER A 39 32.98 11.10 -14.34
N SER A 40 33.31 10.00 -13.67
CA SER A 40 32.97 9.74 -12.25
C SER A 40 33.65 10.67 -11.25
N ASP A 41 34.67 11.42 -11.68
CA ASP A 41 35.32 12.48 -10.91
C ASP A 41 34.52 13.80 -10.90
N LYS A 42 33.56 13.97 -11.83
CA LYS A 42 32.78 15.20 -11.99
C LYS A 42 31.36 15.10 -11.44
N VAL A 43 30.90 13.88 -11.17
CA VAL A 43 29.52 13.63 -10.76
C VAL A 43 29.40 12.45 -9.81
N PRO A 44 28.48 12.52 -8.84
CA PRO A 44 28.18 11.37 -8.00
C PRO A 44 27.62 10.23 -8.82
N TYR A 45 28.20 9.04 -8.65
CA TYR A 45 27.65 7.77 -9.13
C TYR A 45 27.02 7.04 -7.95
N LEU A 46 25.73 6.72 -8.05
CA LEU A 46 24.94 6.11 -6.99
C LEU A 46 24.74 4.62 -7.26
N GLU A 47 25.17 3.78 -6.32
CA GLU A 47 25.28 2.32 -6.51
C GLU A 47 24.00 1.54 -6.15
N HIS A 48 23.23 2.03 -5.18
CA HIS A 48 21.98 1.38 -4.78
C HIS A 48 20.87 1.59 -5.81
N VAL A 49 19.82 0.78 -5.73
CA VAL A 49 18.63 0.97 -6.57
C VAL A 49 17.87 2.22 -6.13
N HIS A 50 17.60 3.13 -7.07
CA HIS A 50 16.73 4.28 -6.84
C HIS A 50 15.40 4.04 -7.53
N VAL A 51 14.31 4.29 -6.81
CA VAL A 51 12.97 4.18 -7.37
C VAL A 51 12.30 5.52 -7.35
N LEU A 52 12.12 6.13 -8.51
CA LEU A 52 11.39 7.36 -8.69
C LEU A 52 9.91 7.03 -8.92
N PHE A 53 9.03 7.41 -8.01
CA PHE A 53 7.60 7.12 -8.11
C PHE A 53 6.75 8.37 -7.84
N MET A 54 5.51 8.35 -8.32
CA MET A 54 4.55 9.44 -8.14
C MET A 54 3.34 8.93 -7.36
N HIS A 55 2.85 9.74 -6.42
CA HIS A 55 1.67 9.41 -5.62
C HIS A 55 0.40 9.27 -6.46
N TRP A 56 -0.48 8.36 -6.06
CA TRP A 56 -1.84 8.27 -6.60
C TRP A 56 -2.67 9.51 -6.22
N TYR A 57 -2.81 10.44 -7.16
CA TYR A 57 -3.28 11.83 -6.94
C TYR A 57 -4.79 11.98 -6.62
N VAL A 58 -5.63 10.96 -6.82
CA VAL A 58 -7.08 11.20 -7.00
C VAL A 58 -7.95 10.94 -5.75
N SER A 59 -7.45 10.29 -4.70
CA SER A 59 -8.18 10.25 -3.43
C SER A 59 -7.27 9.89 -2.26
N PHE A 60 -7.37 10.65 -1.17
CA PHE A 60 -6.61 10.39 0.05
C PHE A 60 -7.20 9.19 0.80
N ASN A 61 -6.83 7.98 0.36
CA ASN A 61 -7.29 6.70 0.89
C ASN A 61 -6.06 5.85 1.27
N PRO A 62 -5.99 5.29 2.50
CA PRO A 62 -4.91 4.38 2.92
C PRO A 62 -4.66 3.22 1.94
N GLY A 63 -5.69 2.81 1.21
CA GLY A 63 -5.61 1.74 0.22
C GLY A 63 -4.68 2.12 -0.92
N HIS A 64 -4.75 3.36 -1.40
CA HIS A 64 -3.92 3.85 -2.49
C HIS A 64 -2.43 3.87 -2.11
N VAL A 65 -2.12 4.31 -0.90
CA VAL A 65 -0.75 4.26 -0.38
C VAL A 65 -0.24 2.82 -0.31
N ILE A 66 -1.01 1.91 0.30
CA ILE A 66 -0.56 0.52 0.49
C ILE A 66 -0.42 -0.20 -0.84
N TRP A 67 -1.39 -0.05 -1.76
CA TRP A 67 -1.53 -0.93 -2.91
C TRP A 67 -1.07 -0.34 -4.22
N GLU A 68 -1.38 0.93 -4.47
CA GLU A 68 -1.07 1.60 -5.72
C GLU A 68 0.30 2.26 -5.70
N ASP A 69 0.74 2.77 -4.55
CA ASP A 69 2.04 3.44 -4.44
C ASP A 69 3.13 2.44 -3.98
N ILE A 70 2.97 1.91 -2.76
CA ILE A 70 4.01 1.11 -2.11
C ILE A 70 4.13 -0.31 -2.67
N ALA A 71 3.04 -1.09 -2.69
CA ALA A 71 3.10 -2.45 -3.22
C ALA A 71 3.53 -2.47 -4.70
N SER A 72 3.04 -1.52 -5.50
CA SER A 72 3.43 -1.36 -6.89
C SER A 72 4.93 -1.13 -7.07
N THR A 73 5.53 -0.31 -6.21
CA THR A 73 6.97 -0.04 -6.19
C THR A 73 7.76 -1.29 -5.81
N TYR A 74 7.35 -1.96 -4.72
CA TYR A 74 7.97 -3.21 -4.28
C TYR A 74 7.91 -4.30 -5.37
N PHE A 75 6.75 -4.48 -6.01
CA PHE A 75 6.61 -5.46 -7.08
C PHE A 75 7.38 -5.10 -8.34
N ALA A 76 7.54 -3.82 -8.66
CA ALA A 76 8.37 -3.40 -9.78
C ALA A 76 9.83 -3.80 -9.55
N MET A 77 10.39 -3.52 -8.37
CA MET A 77 11.75 -3.93 -8.02
C MET A 77 11.95 -5.44 -8.14
N ILE A 78 11.03 -6.24 -7.59
CA ILE A 78 11.14 -7.71 -7.65
C ILE A 78 11.01 -8.22 -9.10
N ARG A 79 10.07 -7.69 -9.89
CA ARG A 79 9.81 -8.15 -11.25
C ARG A 79 10.93 -7.80 -12.23
N LEU A 80 11.61 -6.69 -11.98
CA LEU A 80 12.79 -6.29 -12.75
C LEU A 80 14.06 -7.02 -12.28
N ASN A 81 13.96 -7.84 -11.22
CA ASN A 81 15.11 -8.48 -10.56
C ASN A 81 16.13 -7.46 -10.01
N GLU A 82 15.62 -6.29 -9.59
CA GLU A 82 16.37 -5.15 -9.07
C GLU A 82 15.94 -4.85 -7.61
N TYR A 83 15.57 -5.87 -6.85
CA TYR A 83 15.24 -5.67 -5.44
C TYR A 83 16.50 -5.50 -4.60
N ASP A 84 16.65 -4.30 -4.03
CA ASP A 84 17.69 -3.95 -3.08
C ASP A 84 17.06 -3.45 -1.78
N ARG A 85 17.45 -4.04 -0.64
CA ARG A 85 16.98 -3.58 0.67
C ARG A 85 17.54 -2.19 1.02
N ASN A 86 18.65 -1.81 0.43
CA ASN A 86 19.26 -0.49 0.55
C ASN A 86 18.70 0.52 -0.47
N ALA A 87 17.64 0.15 -1.20
CA ALA A 87 17.03 1.02 -2.17
C ALA A 87 16.60 2.37 -1.56
N VAL A 88 16.62 3.40 -2.41
CA VAL A 88 16.16 4.74 -2.10
C VAL A 88 14.88 5.01 -2.90
N LEU A 89 13.76 5.18 -2.20
CA LEU A 89 12.51 5.60 -2.81
C LEU A 89 12.48 7.12 -2.88
N ILE A 90 12.34 7.63 -4.09
CA ILE A 90 12.28 9.05 -4.40
C ILE A 90 10.88 9.40 -4.90
N GLU A 91 10.25 10.33 -4.20
CA GLU A 91 8.95 10.88 -4.57
C GLU A 91 9.10 11.98 -5.64
N TYR A 92 8.46 11.74 -6.79
CA TYR A 92 8.31 12.69 -7.88
C TYR A 92 7.09 13.58 -7.61
N ARG A 93 7.35 14.88 -7.35
CA ARG A 93 6.44 15.93 -6.88
C ARG A 93 5.98 15.75 -5.43
N HIS A 94 6.10 16.85 -4.67
CA HIS A 94 5.85 16.90 -3.25
C HIS A 94 4.39 16.62 -2.86
N PHE A 95 4.22 15.76 -1.85
CA PHE A 95 2.98 15.44 -1.19
C PHE A 95 2.56 16.69 -0.41
N PRO A 96 1.41 17.29 -0.74
CA PRO A 96 1.09 18.66 -0.31
C PRO A 96 0.95 18.82 1.20
N ASN A 97 0.88 17.73 1.99
CA ASN A 97 0.81 17.79 3.44
C ASN A 97 1.54 16.62 4.12
N LYS A 98 2.83 16.77 4.43
CA LYS A 98 3.62 15.77 5.18
C LYS A 98 3.10 15.50 6.60
N GLY A 99 2.30 16.39 7.18
CA GLY A 99 1.65 16.19 8.49
C GLY A 99 0.44 15.26 8.45
N ASP A 100 -0.07 14.97 7.24
CA ASP A 100 -1.20 14.08 7.01
C ASP A 100 -0.88 12.65 7.44
N GLN A 101 -1.84 12.00 8.09
CA GLN A 101 -1.74 10.60 8.50
C GLN A 101 -1.47 9.65 7.32
N PHE A 102 -1.87 10.00 6.10
CA PHE A 102 -1.57 9.20 4.91
C PHE A 102 -0.09 9.27 4.55
N TYR A 103 0.55 10.43 4.71
CA TYR A 103 1.99 10.55 4.52
C TYR A 103 2.74 9.70 5.56
N ARG A 104 2.27 9.71 6.82
CA ARG A 104 2.84 8.84 7.88
C ARG A 104 2.74 7.35 7.57
N MET A 105 1.84 6.91 6.68
CA MET A 105 1.83 5.50 6.26
C MET A 105 3.10 5.14 5.49
N TYR A 106 3.68 6.04 4.70
CA TYR A 106 4.95 5.79 4.02
C TYR A 106 6.07 5.52 5.02
N GLU A 107 6.15 6.32 6.09
CA GLU A 107 7.13 6.15 7.16
C GLU A 107 7.02 4.79 7.86
N ASN A 108 5.82 4.18 7.86
CA ASN A 108 5.59 2.87 8.47
C ASN A 108 5.74 1.71 7.47
N LEU A 109 5.55 1.94 6.18
CA LEU A 109 5.56 0.89 5.16
C LEU A 109 6.92 0.78 4.47
N VAL A 110 7.50 1.90 4.04
CA VAL A 110 8.73 1.94 3.23
C VAL A 110 9.92 1.24 3.91
N PRO A 111 10.19 1.48 5.20
CA PRO A 111 11.31 0.83 5.87
C PRO A 111 11.25 -0.71 5.87
N ALA A 112 10.08 -1.29 5.60
CA ALA A 112 9.90 -2.73 5.48
C ALA A 112 10.51 -3.34 4.22
N PHE A 113 10.97 -2.54 3.24
CA PHE A 113 11.61 -3.04 2.01
C PHE A 113 12.63 -2.08 1.38
N ALA A 114 12.83 -0.87 1.89
CA ALA A 114 13.84 0.07 1.43
C ALA A 114 14.51 0.81 2.59
N ALA A 115 15.71 1.36 2.37
CA ALA A 115 16.48 2.03 3.43
C ALA A 115 16.15 3.51 3.57
N LYS A 116 15.73 4.17 2.48
CA LYS A 116 15.44 5.60 2.48
C LYS A 116 14.17 5.93 1.69
N PHE A 117 13.44 6.93 2.17
CA PHE A 117 12.34 7.57 1.48
C PHE A 117 12.56 9.09 1.50
N ASP A 118 12.51 9.74 0.35
CA ASP A 118 12.78 11.17 0.23
C ASP A 118 12.02 11.80 -0.94
N SER A 119 11.84 13.12 -0.91
CA SER A 119 11.35 13.86 -2.09
C SER A 119 12.50 14.16 -3.04
N LEU A 120 12.25 14.15 -4.36
CA LEU A 120 13.27 14.37 -5.38
C LEU A 120 14.11 15.63 -5.12
N ASP A 121 13.46 16.77 -4.88
CA ASP A 121 14.17 18.05 -4.68
C ASP A 121 15.09 18.00 -3.46
N HIS A 122 14.60 17.47 -2.33
CA HIS A 122 15.42 17.33 -1.13
C HIS A 122 16.55 16.32 -1.31
N TYR A 123 16.29 15.21 -2.01
CA TYR A 123 17.29 14.20 -2.29
C TYR A 123 18.43 14.77 -3.13
N LEU A 124 18.10 15.46 -4.23
CA LEU A 124 19.07 16.04 -5.16
C LEU A 124 19.87 17.20 -4.55
N ASN A 125 19.28 17.98 -3.64
CA ASN A 125 19.98 19.06 -2.92
C ASN A 125 21.13 18.57 -2.02
N ASN A 126 21.23 17.27 -1.75
CA ASN A 126 22.36 16.70 -1.00
C ASN A 126 23.63 16.55 -1.85
N PHE A 127 23.54 16.75 -3.16
CA PHE A 127 24.68 16.63 -4.07
C PHE A 127 25.17 18.03 -4.49
N SER A 128 26.48 18.20 -4.52
CA SER A 128 27.11 19.47 -4.94
C SER A 128 27.12 19.67 -6.46
N SER A 129 26.69 18.66 -7.23
CA SER A 129 26.63 18.69 -8.69
C SER A 129 25.20 18.87 -9.18
N SER A 130 25.02 19.55 -10.32
CA SER A 130 23.74 19.66 -11.01
C SER A 130 23.30 18.36 -11.70
N LEU A 131 24.21 17.39 -11.80
CA LEU A 131 23.97 16.08 -12.39
C LEU A 131 24.25 14.99 -11.36
N VAL A 132 23.60 13.84 -11.52
CA VAL A 132 23.81 12.65 -10.72
C VAL A 132 23.65 11.44 -11.64
N CYS A 133 24.54 10.47 -11.53
CA CYS A 133 24.47 9.22 -12.27
C CYS A 133 23.93 8.12 -11.36
N PHE A 134 22.89 7.44 -11.81
CA PHE A 134 22.32 6.28 -11.12
C PHE A 134 22.84 5.02 -11.80
N GLN A 135 23.37 4.08 -11.02
CA GLN A 135 23.68 2.75 -11.54
C GLN A 135 22.39 2.04 -11.95
N THR A 136 21.37 2.11 -11.09
CA THR A 136 20.02 1.58 -11.38
C THR A 136 18.97 2.61 -10.98
N LEU A 137 18.17 3.07 -11.95
CA LEU A 137 17.01 3.92 -11.72
C LEU A 137 15.75 3.23 -12.26
N ILE A 138 14.81 2.93 -11.37
CA ILE A 138 13.47 2.47 -11.72
C ILE A 138 12.56 3.70 -11.70
N ALA A 139 11.93 4.02 -12.83
CA ALA A 139 10.96 5.10 -12.90
C ALA A 139 9.54 4.55 -13.10
N GLY A 140 8.64 4.93 -12.20
CA GLY A 140 7.26 4.46 -12.15
C GLY A 140 7.06 3.26 -11.23
N GLY A 141 5.88 2.64 -11.32
CA GLY A 141 5.49 1.50 -10.49
C GLY A 141 4.65 0.50 -11.28
N ALA A 142 4.51 -0.71 -10.74
CA ALA A 142 3.62 -1.70 -11.34
C ALA A 142 2.16 -1.19 -11.36
N LYS A 143 1.42 -1.46 -12.44
CA LYS A 143 0.01 -1.04 -12.60
C LYS A 143 -0.84 -1.42 -11.38
N SER A 144 -1.76 -0.52 -11.00
CA SER A 144 -2.75 -0.69 -9.92
C SER A 144 -3.28 -2.12 -9.81
N MET A 145 -3.11 -2.70 -8.62
CA MET A 145 -3.57 -4.05 -8.25
C MET A 145 -5.09 -4.23 -8.37
N PHE A 146 -5.86 -3.14 -8.39
CA PHE A 146 -7.33 -3.16 -8.43
C PHE A 146 -7.91 -2.51 -9.68
N SER A 147 -7.12 -2.30 -10.75
CA SER A 147 -7.69 -1.84 -12.02
C SER A 147 -8.48 -2.98 -12.68
N ILE A 148 -9.80 -2.96 -12.47
CA ILE A 148 -10.81 -3.97 -12.84
C ILE A 148 -11.09 -4.01 -14.35
N ASP A 149 -10.47 -3.15 -15.16
CA ASP A 149 -10.78 -3.07 -16.58
C ASP A 149 -10.08 -4.21 -17.36
N ASN A 150 -10.72 -5.39 -17.36
CA ASN A 150 -10.69 -6.45 -18.38
C ASN A 150 -9.42 -7.28 -18.63
N GLU A 151 -8.45 -7.43 -17.72
CA GLU A 151 -7.49 -8.57 -17.85
C GLU A 151 -7.22 -9.27 -16.52
N PRO A 152 -6.88 -10.57 -16.56
CA PRO A 152 -6.50 -11.34 -15.38
C PRO A 152 -5.09 -10.96 -14.90
N TYR A 153 -4.90 -9.71 -14.50
CA TYR A 153 -3.63 -9.11 -14.12
C TYR A 153 -3.11 -9.54 -12.73
N THR A 154 -3.79 -10.47 -12.06
CA THR A 154 -3.45 -10.93 -10.70
C THR A 154 -2.83 -12.32 -10.64
N HIS A 155 -2.91 -13.13 -11.70
CA HIS A 155 -2.27 -14.45 -11.71
C HIS A 155 -0.74 -14.33 -11.63
N GLY A 156 -0.12 -15.19 -10.82
CA GLY A 156 1.33 -15.21 -10.60
C GLY A 156 1.85 -14.14 -9.65
N LYS A 157 0.96 -13.35 -9.01
CA LYS A 157 1.34 -12.37 -7.98
C LYS A 157 1.20 -12.91 -6.57
N GLU A 158 0.72 -14.13 -6.38
CA GLU A 158 0.39 -14.72 -5.09
C GLU A 158 1.61 -14.74 -4.18
N ARG A 159 2.78 -15.13 -4.72
CA ARG A 159 4.04 -15.10 -3.96
C ARG A 159 4.48 -13.68 -3.61
N LEU A 160 4.37 -12.75 -4.57
CA LEU A 160 4.72 -11.34 -4.33
C LEU A 160 3.83 -10.72 -3.25
N LEU A 161 2.53 -11.01 -3.30
CA LEU A 161 1.56 -10.60 -2.30
C LEU A 161 1.88 -11.19 -0.93
N TYR A 162 2.25 -12.48 -0.87
CA TYR A 162 2.67 -13.13 0.37
C TYR A 162 3.92 -12.49 0.96
N ASP A 163 4.95 -12.25 0.15
CA ASP A 163 6.21 -11.66 0.63
C ASP A 163 5.98 -10.22 1.11
N TYR A 164 5.20 -9.44 0.36
CA TYR A 164 4.83 -8.07 0.76
C TYR A 164 4.05 -8.03 2.08
N ARG A 165 3.00 -8.85 2.21
CA ARG A 165 2.14 -8.85 3.41
C ARG A 165 2.83 -9.39 4.66
N THR A 166 3.94 -10.13 4.51
CA THR A 166 4.72 -10.65 5.64
C THR A 166 5.91 -9.77 5.99
N ALA A 167 6.51 -9.07 5.01
CA ALA A 167 7.63 -8.17 5.25
C ALA A 167 7.25 -6.99 6.17
N ILE A 168 6.07 -6.39 5.95
CA ILE A 168 5.62 -5.24 6.72
C ILE A 168 5.40 -5.59 8.21
N PRO A 169 4.58 -6.60 8.58
CA PRO A 169 4.43 -6.97 9.99
C PRO A 169 5.74 -7.40 10.64
N ARG A 170 6.60 -8.14 9.90
CA ARG A 170 7.92 -8.55 10.41
C ARG A 170 8.80 -7.36 10.76
N TYR A 171 8.83 -6.33 9.92
CA TYR A 171 9.54 -5.08 10.22
C TYR A 171 9.05 -4.43 11.51
N HIS A 172 7.74 -4.49 11.77
CA HIS A 172 7.12 -3.99 13.01
C HIS A 172 7.23 -4.96 14.19
N GLY A 173 8.10 -5.97 14.13
CA GLY A 173 8.36 -6.88 15.26
C GLY A 173 7.30 -7.97 15.45
N VAL A 174 6.41 -8.18 14.49
CA VAL A 174 5.40 -9.25 14.54
C VAL A 174 6.01 -10.58 14.11
N ASN A 175 5.83 -11.62 14.92
CA ASN A 175 6.15 -12.99 14.53
C ASN A 175 5.10 -13.52 13.55
N VAL A 176 5.38 -13.41 12.26
CA VAL A 176 4.46 -13.80 11.18
C VAL A 176 4.22 -15.31 11.08
N SER A 177 5.05 -16.13 11.74
CA SER A 177 4.89 -17.58 11.81
C SER A 177 3.99 -18.02 12.97
N HIS A 178 3.61 -17.10 13.86
CA HIS A 178 2.71 -17.41 14.97
C HIS A 178 1.27 -17.50 14.48
N LEU A 179 0.66 -18.68 14.67
CA LEU A 179 -0.76 -18.90 14.45
C LEU A 179 -1.51 -18.71 15.79
N PRO A 180 -2.60 -17.91 15.83
CA PRO A 180 -3.41 -17.78 17.03
C PRO A 180 -3.95 -19.12 17.50
N THR A 181 -3.67 -19.51 18.74
CA THR A 181 -4.18 -20.76 19.34
C THR A 181 -5.53 -20.61 20.03
N HIS A 182 -6.04 -19.38 20.11
CA HIS A 182 -7.32 -19.05 20.73
C HIS A 182 -8.13 -18.14 19.79
N HIS A 183 -9.44 -18.37 19.72
CA HIS A 183 -10.31 -17.52 18.92
C HIS A 183 -10.44 -16.13 19.52
N ARG A 184 -10.18 -15.13 18.68
CA ARG A 184 -10.34 -13.72 18.99
C ARG A 184 -11.05 -13.02 17.85
N ILE A 185 -12.13 -12.33 18.19
CA ILE A 185 -12.92 -11.53 17.28
C ILE A 185 -12.63 -10.05 17.57
N ILE A 186 -12.23 -9.29 16.55
CA ILE A 186 -12.12 -7.84 16.63
C ILE A 186 -13.27 -7.20 15.85
N LEU A 187 -14.07 -6.36 16.52
CA LEU A 187 -14.99 -5.42 15.90
C LEU A 187 -14.32 -4.05 15.75
N VAL A 188 -14.27 -3.53 14.54
CA VAL A 188 -13.70 -2.21 14.27
C VAL A 188 -14.71 -1.10 14.52
N ASN A 189 -14.39 -0.21 15.44
CA ASN A 189 -15.15 0.99 15.72
C ASN A 189 -14.56 2.22 14.99
N LYS A 190 -15.25 2.71 13.95
CA LYS A 190 -14.90 3.94 13.24
C LYS A 190 -15.73 5.17 13.64
N THR A 191 -16.56 5.09 14.70
CA THR A 191 -17.51 6.17 15.05
C THR A 191 -16.84 7.50 15.40
N ARG A 192 -15.60 7.47 15.90
CA ARG A 192 -14.81 8.67 16.24
C ARG A 192 -13.87 9.13 15.13
N ALA A 193 -13.68 8.31 14.10
CA ALA A 193 -12.53 8.42 13.22
C ALA A 193 -12.62 9.57 12.20
N TRP A 194 -13.80 10.07 11.84
CA TRP A 194 -13.91 11.05 10.74
C TRP A 194 -15.13 11.98 10.87
N ARG A 195 -14.89 13.29 11.05
CA ARG A 195 -15.94 14.34 11.09
C ARG A 195 -16.69 14.54 9.76
N ARG A 196 -16.33 13.83 8.68
CA ARG A 196 -16.88 14.07 7.32
C ARG A 196 -17.35 12.84 6.53
N SER A 197 -17.24 11.60 7.04
CA SER A 197 -17.96 10.46 6.41
C SER A 197 -18.11 9.29 7.38
N LEU A 198 -19.37 8.93 7.67
CA LEU A 198 -19.78 7.96 8.68
C LEU A 198 -19.60 6.49 8.25
N ARG A 199 -18.43 6.05 7.74
CA ARG A 199 -18.27 4.61 7.40
C ARG A 199 -18.04 3.72 8.62
N ALA A 200 -19.00 3.65 9.53
CA ALA A 200 -18.98 2.82 10.74
C ALA A 200 -20.03 1.70 10.69
N ILE A 201 -19.80 0.59 11.40
CA ILE A 201 -20.78 -0.49 11.57
C ILE A 201 -22.03 0.09 12.25
N LYS A 202 -23.17 0.03 11.57
CA LYS A 202 -24.40 0.75 11.99
C LYS A 202 -24.93 0.29 13.35
N ASN A 203 -24.95 -1.03 13.55
CA ASN A 203 -25.49 -1.71 14.72
C ASN A 203 -24.37 -2.34 15.56
N LEU A 204 -23.26 -1.60 15.76
CA LEU A 204 -22.07 -2.10 16.45
C LEU A 204 -22.39 -2.65 17.86
N VAL A 205 -23.29 -1.98 18.59
CA VAL A 205 -23.68 -2.37 19.96
C VAL A 205 -24.45 -3.69 19.94
N GLU A 206 -25.39 -3.84 19.00
CA GLU A 206 -26.22 -5.02 18.82
C GLU A 206 -25.38 -6.21 18.34
N VAL A 207 -24.47 -5.99 17.37
CA VAL A 207 -23.52 -7.01 16.89
C VAL A 207 -22.61 -7.47 18.04
N LYS A 208 -22.07 -6.52 18.81
CA LYS A 208 -21.26 -6.84 19.99
C LYS A 208 -22.07 -7.69 20.99
N HIS A 209 -23.28 -7.24 21.33
CA HIS A 209 -24.13 -7.94 22.28
C HIS A 209 -24.47 -9.34 21.82
N PHE A 210 -24.86 -9.50 20.55
CA PHE A 210 -25.17 -10.80 19.94
C PHE A 210 -23.98 -11.75 19.96
N ILE A 211 -22.78 -11.30 19.58
CA ILE A 211 -21.59 -12.15 19.58
C ILE A 211 -21.22 -12.54 21.02
N SER A 212 -21.21 -11.59 21.96
CA SER A 212 -20.89 -11.87 23.37
C SER A 212 -21.89 -12.81 24.04
N SER A 213 -23.19 -12.73 23.69
CA SER A 213 -24.21 -13.62 24.26
C SER A 213 -24.21 -15.01 23.61
N THR A 214 -23.97 -15.09 22.30
CA THR A 214 -23.96 -16.34 21.55
C THR A 214 -22.66 -17.14 21.78
N TYR A 215 -21.52 -16.45 21.91
CA TYR A 215 -20.20 -17.05 22.03
C TYR A 215 -19.43 -16.53 23.26
N PRO A 216 -19.91 -16.78 24.49
CA PRO A 216 -19.37 -16.14 25.70
C PRO A 216 -17.94 -16.54 26.05
N LYS A 217 -17.42 -17.62 25.48
CA LYS A 217 -16.03 -18.10 25.69
C LYS A 217 -15.03 -17.49 24.71
N ILE A 218 -15.49 -16.81 23.66
CA ILE A 218 -14.62 -16.21 22.64
C ILE A 218 -14.22 -14.80 23.10
N GLN A 219 -12.94 -14.47 22.98
CA GLN A 219 -12.48 -13.12 23.24
C GLN A 219 -13.04 -12.16 22.17
N LEU A 220 -13.83 -11.18 22.60
CA LEU A 220 -14.41 -10.15 21.72
C LEU A 220 -13.91 -8.76 22.12
N ASP A 221 -13.16 -8.13 21.21
CA ASP A 221 -12.65 -6.78 21.39
C ASP A 221 -13.31 -5.80 20.43
N VAL A 222 -13.53 -4.57 20.91
CA VAL A 222 -13.98 -3.45 20.07
C VAL A 222 -12.87 -2.42 20.00
N ILE A 223 -12.25 -2.27 18.83
CA ILE A 223 -11.03 -1.47 18.66
C ILE A 223 -11.28 -0.28 17.74
N ASP A 224 -10.77 0.87 18.14
CA ASP A 224 -10.63 2.06 17.31
C ASP A 224 -9.16 2.19 16.89
N TRP A 225 -8.85 1.80 15.66
CA TRP A 225 -7.47 1.72 15.16
C TRP A 225 -6.73 3.06 15.18
N ASN A 226 -7.46 4.19 15.16
CA ASN A 226 -6.84 5.51 15.23
C ASN A 226 -6.13 5.76 16.58
N LYS A 227 -6.38 4.92 17.59
CA LYS A 227 -5.72 4.99 18.90
C LYS A 227 -4.43 4.17 18.97
N PHE A 228 -4.10 3.43 17.92
CA PHE A 228 -2.98 2.50 17.87
C PHE A 228 -1.94 3.06 16.91
N THR A 229 -0.66 2.95 17.29
CA THR A 229 0.44 3.12 16.32
C THR A 229 0.35 2.02 15.27
N PHE A 230 0.95 2.23 14.09
CA PHE A 230 0.91 1.22 13.03
C PHE A 230 1.47 -0.14 13.49
N ALA A 231 2.58 -0.14 14.23
CA ALA A 231 3.14 -1.36 14.82
C ALA A 231 2.13 -2.06 15.75
N GLN A 232 1.46 -1.31 16.63
CA GLN A 232 0.42 -1.87 17.50
C GLN A 232 -0.76 -2.42 16.68
N GLN A 233 -1.16 -1.76 15.59
CA GLN A 233 -2.20 -2.28 14.69
C GLN A 233 -1.78 -3.65 14.12
N MET A 234 -0.53 -3.80 13.65
CA MET A 234 -0.02 -5.09 13.14
C MET A 234 -0.03 -6.18 14.22
N HIS A 235 0.41 -5.88 15.44
CA HIS A 235 0.37 -6.84 16.55
C HIS A 235 -1.04 -7.31 16.90
N GLU A 236 -2.02 -6.40 16.87
CA GLU A 236 -3.41 -6.77 17.17
C GLU A 236 -4.03 -7.59 16.03
N LEU A 237 -3.73 -7.26 14.76
CA LEU A 237 -4.15 -8.05 13.60
C LEU A 237 -3.66 -9.50 13.70
N TYR A 238 -2.40 -9.72 14.06
CA TYR A 238 -1.83 -11.07 14.15
C TYR A 238 -2.33 -11.90 15.34
N LYS A 239 -3.04 -11.30 16.28
CA LYS A 239 -3.77 -12.01 17.35
C LYS A 239 -5.21 -12.35 16.96
N THR A 240 -5.66 -11.93 15.78
CA THR A 240 -7.07 -11.97 15.37
C THR A 240 -7.38 -13.19 14.54
N THR A 241 -8.44 -13.92 14.88
CA THR A 241 -8.96 -15.02 14.05
C THR A 241 -10.16 -14.60 13.19
N ILE A 242 -10.92 -13.59 13.64
CA ILE A 242 -12.00 -12.97 12.85
C ILE A 242 -11.93 -11.45 13.02
N LEU A 243 -11.72 -10.74 11.91
CA LEU A 243 -11.82 -9.28 11.86
C LEU A 243 -13.18 -8.90 11.27
N ILE A 244 -13.95 -8.08 11.97
CA ILE A 244 -15.22 -7.54 11.51
C ILE A 244 -15.08 -6.02 11.38
N THR A 245 -15.19 -5.51 10.16
CA THR A 245 -14.86 -4.11 9.86
C THR A 245 -15.84 -3.50 8.87
N PRO A 246 -16.17 -2.20 8.95
CA PRO A 246 -16.91 -1.53 7.90
C PRO A 246 -15.99 -1.26 6.70
N CYS A 247 -16.56 -1.12 5.50
CA CYS A 247 -15.77 -0.83 4.30
C CYS A 247 -15.00 0.52 4.40
N GLY A 248 -13.99 0.72 3.54
CA GLY A 248 -13.18 1.95 3.46
C GLY A 248 -11.79 1.79 4.06
N GLY A 249 -11.10 2.88 4.44
CA GLY A 249 -9.66 2.88 4.72
C GLY A 249 -9.09 1.96 5.84
N ILE A 250 -9.89 1.14 6.52
CA ILE A 250 -9.39 0.06 7.41
C ILE A 250 -9.54 -1.31 6.75
N SER A 251 -10.33 -1.47 5.69
CA SER A 251 -10.25 -2.69 4.88
C SER A 251 -8.89 -2.83 4.18
N THR A 252 -8.05 -1.81 4.25
CA THR A 252 -6.73 -1.75 3.62
C THR A 252 -5.66 -2.47 4.45
N ILE A 253 -5.91 -2.69 5.75
CA ILE A 253 -5.04 -3.52 6.60
C ILE A 253 -5.41 -5.01 6.58
N ILE A 254 -6.55 -5.37 5.95
CA ILE A 254 -7.00 -6.77 5.82
C ILE A 254 -5.92 -7.67 5.22
N PRO A 255 -5.14 -7.24 4.21
CA PRO A 255 -4.18 -8.16 3.61
C PRO A 255 -2.98 -8.49 4.52
N PHE A 256 -2.82 -7.80 5.65
CA PHE A 256 -1.84 -8.14 6.68
C PHE A 256 -2.39 -9.09 7.76
N LEU A 257 -3.62 -9.59 7.61
CA LEU A 257 -4.13 -10.63 8.51
C LEU A 257 -3.30 -11.91 8.36
N PRO A 258 -3.08 -12.66 9.45
CA PRO A 258 -2.39 -13.94 9.39
C PRO A 258 -3.23 -14.98 8.62
N ASP A 259 -2.55 -16.02 8.16
CA ASP A 259 -3.22 -17.11 7.45
C ASP A 259 -4.27 -17.82 8.31
N GLY A 260 -5.39 -18.19 7.69
CA GLY A 260 -6.54 -18.81 8.37
C GLY A 260 -7.50 -17.82 9.05
N THR A 261 -7.16 -16.52 9.08
CA THR A 261 -8.06 -15.49 9.62
C THR A 261 -9.18 -15.13 8.64
N HIS A 262 -10.35 -14.78 9.18
CA HIS A 262 -11.49 -14.37 8.38
C HIS A 262 -11.72 -12.87 8.48
N ALA A 263 -12.07 -12.22 7.36
CA ALA A 263 -12.47 -10.82 7.33
C ALA A 263 -13.93 -10.68 6.90
N ILE A 264 -14.76 -10.13 7.78
CA ILE A 264 -16.16 -9.83 7.50
C ILE A 264 -16.28 -8.32 7.28
N ILE A 265 -16.61 -7.93 6.05
CA ILE A 265 -16.87 -6.53 5.71
C ILE A 265 -18.37 -6.27 5.89
N MET A 266 -18.71 -5.70 7.04
CA MET A 266 -20.11 -5.40 7.38
C MET A 266 -20.56 -4.09 6.73
N ASP A 267 -21.86 -4.05 6.44
CA ASP A 267 -22.53 -2.85 5.96
C ASP A 267 -22.37 -1.68 6.94
N PHE A 268 -22.38 -0.46 6.41
CA PHE A 268 -22.01 0.76 7.12
C PHE A 268 -22.99 1.90 6.85
N TYR A 269 -22.96 2.93 7.69
CA TYR A 269 -23.65 4.20 7.40
C TYR A 269 -23.09 4.86 6.14
N GLY A 270 -23.86 4.87 5.05
CA GLY A 270 -23.64 5.79 3.94
C GLY A 270 -24.68 6.91 3.99
N ASN A 271 -24.24 8.17 3.98
CA ASN A 271 -25.07 9.24 3.39
C ASN A 271 -25.45 8.77 1.96
N LYS A 272 -26.70 8.95 1.52
CA LYS A 272 -27.15 8.62 0.15
C LYS A 272 -26.18 9.12 -0.95
N GLN A 273 -25.46 10.22 -0.72
CA GLN A 273 -24.43 10.78 -1.60
C GLN A 273 -23.12 9.95 -1.66
N ALA A 274 -22.80 9.16 -0.63
CA ALA A 274 -21.64 8.26 -0.64
C ALA A 274 -21.87 7.02 -1.53
N TYR A 275 -23.12 6.56 -1.65
CA TYR A 275 -23.53 5.50 -2.57
C TYR A 275 -23.50 5.96 -4.03
N ALA A 276 -23.78 7.25 -4.29
CA ALA A 276 -23.76 7.84 -5.64
C ALA A 276 -22.36 7.90 -6.29
N LYS A 277 -21.27 7.66 -5.54
CA LYS A 277 -19.88 7.74 -6.03
C LYS A 277 -19.19 6.36 -6.20
N GLY A 278 -19.95 5.28 -6.42
CA GLY A 278 -19.39 4.01 -6.88
C GLY A 278 -19.23 2.90 -5.83
N ALA A 279 -20.02 2.90 -4.75
CA ALA A 279 -20.15 1.72 -3.92
C ALA A 279 -20.94 0.63 -4.68
N ARG A 280 -20.34 -0.54 -4.92
CA ARG A 280 -20.97 -1.67 -5.64
C ARG A 280 -22.00 -2.45 -4.83
N TYR A 281 -22.15 -2.16 -3.54
CA TYR A 281 -23.07 -2.87 -2.64
C TYR A 281 -24.32 -2.04 -2.40
N LYS A 282 -25.50 -2.68 -2.36
CA LYS A 282 -26.76 -2.03 -1.99
C LYS A 282 -26.81 -1.84 -0.46
N ILE A 283 -27.56 -0.83 -0.03
CA ILE A 283 -27.89 -0.65 1.40
C ILE A 283 -28.53 -1.95 1.91
N GLY A 284 -27.98 -2.53 2.98
CA GLY A 284 -28.40 -3.80 3.58
C GLY A 284 -27.60 -5.02 3.14
N GLU A 285 -26.66 -4.90 2.20
CA GLU A 285 -25.79 -6.00 1.76
C GLU A 285 -24.50 -6.04 2.57
N SER A 286 -24.08 -7.24 3.00
CA SER A 286 -22.77 -7.47 3.63
C SER A 286 -21.92 -8.37 2.73
N ALA A 287 -20.61 -8.15 2.71
CA ALA A 287 -19.67 -9.00 2.00
C ALA A 287 -18.78 -9.72 3.03
N SER A 288 -18.66 -11.03 2.89
CA SER A 288 -17.65 -11.79 3.63
C SER A 288 -16.52 -12.16 2.68
N MET A 289 -15.28 -12.05 3.14
CA MET A 289 -14.11 -12.51 2.39
C MET A 289 -13.33 -13.46 3.29
N TYR A 290 -13.14 -14.68 2.82
CA TYR A 290 -12.17 -15.58 3.41
C TYR A 290 -10.77 -15.11 3.02
N ALA A 291 -9.85 -14.94 3.98
CA ALA A 291 -8.46 -14.69 3.64
C ALA A 291 -7.81 -16.04 3.27
N ALA A 292 -8.13 -16.54 2.07
CA ALA A 292 -7.40 -17.64 1.44
C ALA A 292 -6.26 -17.04 0.62
N LEU A 293 -5.08 -17.61 0.78
CA LEU A 293 -4.22 -17.87 -0.37
C LEU A 293 -4.49 -19.30 -0.83
#